data_AF-A0A4U9CZ25-F1
#
_entry.id   AF-A0A4U9CZ25-F1
#
_cell.length_a   1.000
_cell.length_b   1.000
_cell.length_c   1.000
_cell.angle_alpha   90.00
_cell.angle_beta   90.00
_cell.angle_gamma   90.00
#
_symmetry.space_group_name_H-M   'P 1'
#
loop_
_entity.id
_entity.type
_entity.pdbx_description
1 polymer ?
#
loop_
_entity_poly.entity_id
_entity_poly.type
_entity_poly.pdbx_seq_one_letter_code
_entity_poly.pdbx_strand_id
1 'polypeptide(L)'
;MLQEYKTGEYVLEKKNPHYWGENGGPEQIKWTWSSEPSVMNMALLSGQVDVINPVPPQFGMQLKSNPQVKLEQGEGASVFWWRSTLSRNRSTTSACARR
;
A
#
# COMPACT_ATOMS: atom_id res chain seq x y z
N MET A 1 -2.86 6.97 -18.04
CA MET A 1 -4.01 7.89 -18.17
C MET A 1 -5.20 7.22 -17.55
N LEU A 2 -5.92 7.92 -16.65
CA LEU A 2 -7.10 7.37 -16.01
C LEU A 2 -8.17 7.03 -17.06
N GLN A 3 -8.61 5.78 -17.07
CA GLN A 3 -9.68 5.29 -17.94
C GLN A 3 -10.95 5.04 -17.14
N GLU A 4 -10.83 4.43 -15.96
CA GLU A 4 -11.98 4.12 -15.09
C GLU A 4 -11.58 4.17 -13.62
N TYR A 5 -12.49 4.65 -12.78
CA TYR A 5 -12.36 4.59 -11.33
C TYR A 5 -13.61 3.97 -10.74
N LYS A 6 -13.48 2.79 -10.13
CA LYS A 6 -14.57 2.12 -9.42
C LYS A 6 -14.28 2.15 -7.92
N THR A 7 -15.04 2.99 -7.22
CA THR A 7 -14.85 3.25 -5.78
C THR A 7 -14.81 1.94 -4.99
N GLY A 8 -13.73 1.75 -4.24
CA GLY A 8 -13.53 0.57 -3.39
C GLY A 8 -13.05 -0.70 -4.11
N GLU A 9 -12.98 -0.72 -5.44
CA GLU A 9 -12.60 -1.92 -6.20
C GLU A 9 -11.31 -1.77 -7.01
N TYR A 10 -11.30 -0.87 -8.00
CA TYR A 10 -10.13 -0.72 -8.88
C TYR A 10 -10.00 0.66 -9.51
N VAL A 11 -8.79 0.96 -9.95
CA VAL A 11 -8.48 2.04 -10.89
C VAL A 11 -7.90 1.44 -12.16
N LEU A 12 -8.49 1.73 -13.31
CA LEU A 12 -7.98 1.32 -14.61
C LEU A 12 -7.28 2.51 -15.28
N GLU A 13 -6.05 2.27 -15.70
CA GLU A 13 -5.25 3.24 -16.43
C GLU A 13 -4.78 2.67 -17.75
N LYS A 14 -4.83 3.50 -18.80
CA LYS A 14 -4.29 3.20 -20.12
C LYS A 14 -2.97 3.92 -20.35
N LYS A 15 -2.07 3.32 -21.13
CA LYS A 15 -0.84 3.96 -21.58
C LYS A 15 -1.09 5.34 -22.21
N ASN A 16 -0.24 6.30 -21.86
CA ASN A 16 -0.30 7.65 -22.44
C ASN A 16 0.58 7.71 -23.70
N PRO A 17 0.02 7.81 -24.92
CA PRO A 17 0.83 7.88 -26.13
C PRO A 17 1.66 9.18 -26.22
N HIS A 18 1.26 10.22 -25.50
CA HIS A 18 1.90 11.54 -25.51
C HIS A 18 2.68 11.81 -24.21
N TYR A 19 3.13 10.76 -23.52
CA TYR A 19 3.99 10.95 -22.36
C TYR A 19 5.32 11.59 -22.80
N TRP A 20 5.75 12.62 -22.08
CA TRP A 20 6.91 13.44 -22.42
C TRP A 20 8.26 12.73 -22.19
N GLY A 21 8.25 11.64 -21.41
CA GLY A 21 9.42 10.80 -21.15
C GLY A 21 9.43 9.52 -21.99
N GLU A 22 10.17 8.52 -21.53
CA GLU A 22 10.22 7.21 -22.19
C GLU A 22 8.84 6.54 -22.15
N ASN A 23 8.34 6.13 -23.33
CA ASN A 23 7.04 5.50 -23.48
C ASN A 23 7.13 3.97 -23.44
N GLY A 24 7.71 3.47 -22.34
CA GLY A 24 7.81 2.04 -22.03
C GLY A 24 6.60 1.52 -21.24
N GLY A 25 6.56 0.20 -21.02
CA GLY A 25 5.57 -0.44 -20.14
C GLY A 25 4.28 -0.92 -20.82
N PRO A 26 3.35 -1.49 -20.02
CA PRO A 26 2.15 -2.17 -20.50
C PRO A 26 1.11 -1.20 -21.06
N GLU A 27 0.22 -1.72 -21.92
CA GLU A 27 -0.86 -0.94 -22.53
C GLU A 27 -1.93 -0.50 -21.52
N GLN A 28 -2.14 -1.31 -20.48
CA GLN A 28 -3.10 -1.08 -19.42
C GLN A 28 -2.53 -1.50 -18.07
N ILE A 29 -2.91 -0.77 -17.03
CA ILE A 29 -2.59 -1.09 -15.63
C ILE A 29 -3.90 -1.06 -14.86
N LYS A 30 -4.19 -2.15 -14.13
CA LYS A 30 -5.33 -2.24 -13.23
C LYS A 30 -4.84 -2.25 -11.79
N TRP A 31 -5.07 -1.15 -11.09
CA TRP A 31 -4.77 -1.02 -9.68
C TRP A 31 -5.91 -1.63 -8.87
N THR A 32 -5.58 -2.56 -7.98
CA THR A 32 -6.50 -3.12 -7.00
C THR A 32 -5.85 -3.04 -5.61
N TRP A 33 -6.66 -3.04 -4.56
CA TRP A 33 -6.17 -2.96 -3.19
C TRP A 33 -6.91 -3.94 -2.31
N SER A 34 -6.21 -4.50 -1.34
CA SER A 34 -6.78 -5.32 -0.27
C SER A 34 -6.08 -4.98 1.04
N SER A 35 -6.85 -4.86 2.12
CA SER A 35 -6.30 -4.74 3.48
C SER A 35 -5.79 -6.09 4.02
N GLU A 36 -6.17 -7.20 3.38
CA GLU A 36 -5.91 -8.55 3.85
C GLU A 36 -4.65 -9.12 3.18
N PRO A 37 -3.54 -9.31 3.92
CA PRO A 37 -2.28 -9.80 3.34
C PRO A 37 -2.40 -11.14 2.62
N SER A 38 -3.23 -12.05 3.15
CA SER A 38 -3.44 -13.37 2.59
C SER A 38 -4.12 -13.32 1.22
N VAL A 39 -5.04 -12.36 1.02
CA VAL A 39 -5.72 -12.15 -0.28
C VAL A 39 -4.70 -11.70 -1.32
N MET A 40 -3.80 -10.77 -0.98
CA MET A 40 -2.74 -10.32 -1.89
C MET A 40 -1.80 -11.46 -2.29
N ASN A 41 -1.34 -12.27 -1.32
CA ASN A 41 -0.43 -13.38 -1.60
C ASN A 41 -1.09 -14.44 -2.50
N MET A 42 -2.35 -14.79 -2.23
CA MET A 42 -3.10 -15.74 -3.06
C MET A 42 -3.35 -15.20 -4.47
N ALA A 43 -3.65 -13.91 -4.61
CA ALA A 43 -3.82 -13.29 -5.92
C ALA A 43 -2.53 -13.37 -6.75
N LEU A 44 -1.37 -13.15 -6.14
CA LEU A 44 -0.08 -13.27 -6.82
C LEU A 44 0.21 -14.73 -7.22
N LEU A 45 0.07 -15.68 -6.28
CA LEU A 45 0.38 -17.09 -6.53
C LEU A 45 -0.56 -17.75 -7.55
N SER A 46 -1.81 -17.28 -7.64
CA SER A 46 -2.78 -17.73 -8.64
C SER A 46 -2.65 -17.03 -10.00
N GLY A 47 -1.77 -16.04 -10.12
CA GLY A 47 -1.61 -15.24 -11.34
C GLY A 47 -2.79 -14.30 -11.63
N GLN A 48 -3.63 -14.00 -10.63
CA GLN A 48 -4.69 -12.99 -10.76
C GLN A 48 -4.12 -11.58 -10.80
N VAL A 49 -2.95 -11.37 -10.18
CA VAL A 49 -2.17 -10.14 -10.25
C VAL A 49 -0.73 -10.46 -10.58
N ASP A 50 -0.09 -9.57 -11.34
CA ASP A 50 1.30 -9.73 -11.74
C ASP A 50 2.29 -9.18 -10.70
N VAL A 51 1.86 -8.18 -9.93
CA VAL A 51 2.68 -7.45 -8.96
C VAL A 51 1.87 -7.13 -7.71
N ILE A 52 2.50 -7.28 -6.54
CA ILE A 52 1.95 -6.82 -5.25
C ILE A 52 2.93 -5.84 -4.61
N ASN A 53 2.39 -4.79 -3.98
CA ASN A 53 3.18 -3.79 -3.25
C ASN A 53 2.31 -3.10 -2.19
N PRO A 54 2.71 -3.02 -0.91
CA PRO A 54 3.90 -3.64 -0.33
C PRO A 54 3.77 -5.16 -0.20
N VAL A 55 4.91 -5.88 -0.28
CA VAL A 55 4.94 -7.32 0.02
C VAL A 55 4.79 -7.52 1.53
N PRO A 56 3.78 -8.28 2.00
CA PRO A 56 3.63 -8.55 3.42
C PRO A 56 4.82 -9.36 3.95
N PRO A 57 5.51 -8.90 5.02
CA PRO A 57 6.74 -9.53 5.50
C PRO A 57 6.61 -11.03 5.81
N GLN A 58 5.45 -11.47 6.28
CA GLN A 58 5.17 -12.87 6.61
C GLN A 58 5.29 -13.83 5.42
N PHE A 59 5.11 -13.35 4.18
CA PHE A 59 5.23 -14.16 2.96
C PHE A 59 6.58 -13.97 2.26
N GLY A 60 7.44 -13.07 2.74
CA GLY A 60 8.69 -12.73 2.06
C GLY A 60 9.59 -13.95 1.81
N MET A 61 9.76 -14.83 2.80
CA MET A 61 10.56 -16.05 2.64
C MET A 61 9.94 -17.04 1.64
N GLN A 62 8.61 -17.20 1.70
CA GLN A 62 7.88 -18.07 0.77
C GLN A 62 8.05 -17.58 -0.68
N LEU A 63 7.85 -16.28 -0.92
CA LEU A 63 7.98 -15.68 -2.24
C LEU A 63 9.42 -15.70 -2.73
N LYS A 64 10.41 -15.53 -1.85
CA LYS A 64 11.83 -15.65 -2.20
C LYS A 64 12.21 -17.07 -2.65
N SER A 65 11.57 -18.10 -2.09
CA SER A 65 11.83 -19.49 -2.46
C SER A 65 11.10 -19.96 -3.72
N ASN A 66 10.11 -19.20 -4.21
CA ASN A 66 9.29 -19.60 -5.34
C ASN A 66 9.94 -19.16 -6.66
N PRO A 67 10.29 -20.09 -7.58
CA PRO A 67 10.93 -19.75 -8.86
C PRO A 67 10.02 -19.00 -9.85
N GLN A 68 8.70 -18.96 -9.63
CA GLN A 68 7.75 -18.30 -10.53
C GLN A 68 7.63 -16.79 -10.29
N VAL A 69 8.14 -16.29 -9.16
CA VAL A 69 8.06 -14.88 -8.77
C VAL A 69 9.44 -14.36 -8.39
N LYS A 70 9.62 -13.05 -8.54
CA LYS A 70 10.86 -12.37 -8.14
C LYS A 70 10.56 -11.41 -7.00
N LEU A 71 11.22 -11.60 -5.86
CA LEU A 71 11.16 -10.67 -4.75
C LEU A 71 12.24 -9.61 -4.92
N GLU A 72 11.81 -8.37 -5.13
CA GLU A 72 12.69 -7.20 -5.18
C GLU A 72 12.64 -6.43 -3.85
N GLN A 73 13.80 -6.08 -3.31
CA GLN A 73 13.92 -5.27 -2.10
C GLN A 73 14.77 -4.03 -2.40
N GLY A 74 14.22 -2.86 -2.09
CA GLY A 74 14.91 -1.58 -2.21
C GLY A 74 14.97 -0.83 -0.88
N GLU A 75 15.97 0.01 -0.72
CA GLU A 75 16.04 0.95 0.42
C GLU A 75 14.93 2.00 0.26
N GLY A 76 14.08 2.11 1.27
CA GLY A 76 12.97 3.07 1.29
C GLY A 76 13.12 4.08 2.43
N ALA A 77 12.56 5.28 2.26
CA ALA A 77 12.51 6.31 3.29
C ALA A 77 11.38 6.09 4.33
N SER A 78 10.80 4.88 4.39
CA SER A 78 9.67 4.57 5.27
C SER A 78 10.15 4.37 6.71
N VAL A 79 9.53 5.09 7.66
CA VAL A 79 9.80 4.97 9.09
C VAL A 79 8.56 4.39 9.78
N PHE A 80 8.74 3.37 10.61
CA PHE A 80 7.68 2.88 11.50
C PHE A 80 7.86 3.53 12.86
N TRP A 81 6.85 4.27 13.33
CA TRP A 81 6.87 4.91 14.64
C TRP A 81 5.61 4.57 15.43
N TRP A 82 5.76 4.54 16.75
CA TRP A 82 4.64 4.46 17.68
C TRP A 82 4.09 5.87 17.93
N ARG A 83 2.78 6.06 17.73
CA ARG A 83 2.09 7.31 18.08
C ARG A 83 1.19 7.08 19.27
N SER A 84 1.49 7.74 20.40
CA SER A 84 0.54 7.88 21.51
C SER A 84 -0.17 9.22 21.42
N THR A 85 -1.49 9.21 21.60
CA THR A 85 -2.28 10.44 21.69
C THR A 85 -2.18 10.97 23.12
N LEU A 86 -1.49 12.10 23.30
CA LEU A 86 -1.43 12.79 24.58
C LEU A 86 -2.73 13.59 24.79
N SER A 87 -3.73 13.01 25.44
CA SER A 87 -4.88 13.77 25.94
C SER A 87 -4.54 14.40 27.28
N ARG A 88 -4.39 15.72 27.33
CA ARG A 88 -4.15 16.46 28.58
C ARG A 88 -5.48 16.69 29.30
N ASN A 89 -5.72 15.97 30.41
CA ASN A 89 -6.86 16.24 31.28
C ASN A 89 -6.57 17.53 32.09
N ARG A 90 -7.18 18.67 31.71
CA ARG A 90 -7.16 19.89 32.55
C ARG A 90 -8.26 19.77 33.60
N SER A 91 -7.94 19.14 34.72
CA SER A 91 -8.81 19.13 35.91
C SER A 91 -8.01 19.52 37.14
N THR A 92 -7.51 20.75 37.18
CA THR A 92 -6.99 21.40 38.40
C THR A 92 -7.00 22.93 38.24
N THR A 93 -8.19 23.53 38.19
CA THR A 93 -8.37 24.94 38.55
C THR A 93 -9.74 25.12 39.17
N SER A 94 -9.91 24.66 40.41
CA SER A 94 -11.02 25.04 41.30
C SER A 94 -10.61 24.75 42.74
N ALA A 95 -9.59 25.46 43.23
CA ALA A 95 -9.22 25.46 44.65
C ALA A 95 -8.72 26.82 45.16
N CYS A 96 -8.93 27.92 44.41
CA CYS A 96 -8.59 29.27 44.89
C CYS A 96 -9.76 30.24 44.63
N ALA A 97 -10.90 29.97 45.27
CA ALA A 97 -12.02 30.90 45.43
C ALA A 97 -12.92 30.40 46.57
N ARG A 98 -12.38 30.36 47.79
CA ARG A 98 -13.17 30.34 49.03
C ARG A 98 -12.26 30.64 50.24
N ARG A 99 -12.00 31.93 50.46
CA ARG A 99 -12.04 32.63 51.75
C ARG A 99 -11.84 34.11 51.51
#